data_AF-A0A967MBZ8-F1
#
_entry.id   AF-A0A967MBZ8-F1
#
_cell.length_a   1.000
_cell.length_b   1.000
_cell.length_c   1.000
_cell.angle_alpha   90.00
_cell.angle_beta   90.00
_cell.angle_gamma   90.00
#
_symmetry.space_group_name_H-M   'P 1'
#
loop_
_entity.id
_entity.type
_entity.pdbx_description
1 polymer ?
#
loop_
_entity_poly.entity_id
_entity_poly.type
_entity_poly.pdbx_seq_one_letter_code
_entity_poly.pdbx_strand_id
1 'polypeptide(L)'
;MFALEEGLQEISTLKRLETLVERNIFAADTAEHIKASYEALNYLRLRHEIALLENGSPPSHFIDPNHLSKAEQDLLKESFQAVNKLQDSTKRHFSHAPF
;
A
#
# COMPACT_ATOMS: atom_id res chain seq x y z
N MET A 1 -8.98 3.24 8.14
CA MET A 1 -9.74 4.39 8.68
C MET A 1 -11.01 4.59 7.87
N PHE A 2 -10.95 5.02 6.60
CA PHE A 2 -12.14 5.15 5.74
C PHE A 2 -13.08 3.93 5.74
N ALA A 3 -12.55 2.71 5.53
CA ALA A 3 -13.36 1.49 5.59
C ALA A 3 -14.06 1.27 6.95
N LEU A 4 -13.46 1.74 8.05
CA LEU A 4 -14.05 1.62 9.39
C LEU A 4 -15.13 2.69 9.61
N GLU A 5 -14.86 3.94 9.21
CA GLU A 5 -15.83 5.05 9.24
C GLU A 5 -17.13 4.68 8.49
N GLU A 6 -16.98 3.98 7.36
CA GLU A 6 -18.06 3.49 6.51
C GLU A 6 -18.75 2.20 6.99
N GLY A 7 -18.27 1.62 8.09
CA GLY A 7 -18.78 0.35 8.61
C GLY A 7 -18.58 -0.85 7.68
N LEU A 8 -17.57 -0.83 6.81
CA LEU A 8 -17.29 -1.94 5.88
C LEU A 8 -16.82 -3.19 6.65
N GLN A 9 -17.38 -4.34 6.29
CA GLN A 9 -17.01 -5.65 6.85
C GLN A 9 -15.92 -6.36 6.05
N GLU A 10 -15.49 -5.76 4.93
CA GLU A 10 -14.48 -6.34 4.06
C GLU A 10 -13.14 -6.51 4.79
N ILE A 11 -12.52 -7.68 4.62
CA ILE A 11 -11.28 -8.03 5.33
C ILE A 11 -10.06 -7.65 4.50
N SER A 12 -10.07 -7.95 3.20
CA SER A 12 -8.91 -7.74 2.34
C SER A 12 -8.73 -6.26 1.99
N THR A 13 -7.47 -5.80 1.94
CA THR A 13 -7.14 -4.43 1.55
C THR A 13 -7.69 -4.07 0.17
N LEU A 14 -7.58 -5.00 -0.79
CA LEU A 14 -8.07 -4.81 -2.14
C LEU A 14 -9.59 -4.65 -2.17
N LYS A 15 -10.33 -5.51 -1.44
CA LYS A 15 -11.78 -5.43 -1.43
C LYS A 15 -12.29 -4.17 -0.73
N ARG A 16 -11.62 -3.73 0.33
CA ARG A 16 -11.89 -2.42 0.95
C ARG A 16 -11.72 -1.27 -0.04
N LEU A 17 -10.66 -1.27 -0.86
CA LEU A 17 -10.45 -0.23 -1.86
C LEU A 17 -11.55 -0.23 -2.92
N GLU A 18 -11.92 -1.40 -3.45
CA GLU A 18 -13.03 -1.56 -4.40
C GLU A 18 -14.32 -0.97 -3.83
N THR A 19 -14.71 -1.37 -2.62
CA THR A 19 -15.95 -0.90 -2.00
C THR A 19 -15.92 0.60 -1.68
N LEU A 20 -14.76 1.16 -1.33
CA LEU A 20 -14.61 2.62 -1.14
C LEU A 20 -14.77 3.40 -2.45
N VAL A 21 -14.42 2.82 -3.60
CA VAL A 21 -14.70 3.39 -4.93
C VAL A 21 -16.17 3.27 -5.27
N GLU A 22 -16.79 2.11 -5.06
CA GLU A 22 -18.22 1.87 -5.30
C GLU A 22 -19.10 2.86 -4.51
N ARG A 23 -18.66 3.25 -3.30
CA ARG A 23 -19.32 4.26 -2.46
C ARG A 23 -18.95 5.71 -2.80
N ASN A 24 -18.16 5.95 -3.85
CA ASN A 24 -17.69 7.27 -4.28
C ASN A 24 -16.86 8.03 -3.22
N ILE A 25 -16.21 7.31 -2.31
CA ILE A 25 -15.36 7.91 -1.28
C ILE A 25 -13.98 8.17 -1.85
N PHE A 26 -13.47 7.21 -2.61
CA PHE A 26 -12.26 7.37 -3.41
C PHE A 26 -12.60 7.45 -4.89
N ALA A 27 -11.88 8.33 -5.60
CA ALA A 27 -11.87 8.30 -7.05
C ALA A 27 -11.18 7.02 -7.55
N ALA A 28 -11.68 6.46 -8.65
CA ALA A 28 -11.20 5.18 -9.19
C ALA A 28 -9.69 5.22 -9.52
N ASP A 29 -9.19 6.33 -10.07
CA ASP A 29 -7.78 6.54 -10.38
C ASP A 29 -6.89 6.52 -9.12
N THR A 30 -7.38 7.10 -8.03
CA THR A 30 -6.71 7.15 -6.74
C THR A 30 -6.63 5.76 -6.12
N ALA A 31 -7.74 5.01 -6.14
CA ALA A 31 -7.77 3.64 -5.66
C ALA A 31 -6.88 2.71 -6.48
N GLU A 32 -6.84 2.87 -7.80
CA GLU A 32 -5.96 2.09 -8.68
C GLU A 32 -4.48 2.36 -8.38
N HIS A 33 -4.09 3.63 -8.18
CA HIS A 33 -2.73 3.95 -7.77
C HIS A 33 -2.36 3.36 -6.41
N ILE A 34 -3.27 3.38 -5.43
CA ILE A 34 -3.04 2.76 -4.12
C ILE A 34 -2.89 1.25 -4.25
N LYS A 35 -3.75 0.61 -5.06
CA LYS A 35 -3.71 -0.82 -5.33
C LYS A 35 -2.38 -1.23 -5.98
N ALA A 36 -1.99 -0.55 -7.06
CA ALA A 36 -0.73 -0.82 -7.75
C ALA A 36 0.47 -0.70 -6.79
N SER A 37 0.47 0.33 -5.93
CA SER A 37 1.51 0.53 -4.92
C SER A 37 1.54 -0.59 -3.87
N TYR A 38 0.37 -1.03 -3.41
CA TYR A 38 0.25 -2.14 -2.46
C TYR A 38 0.78 -3.46 -3.08
N GLU A 39 0.44 -3.73 -4.34
CA GLU A 39 0.92 -4.91 -5.06
C GLU A 39 2.44 -4.86 -5.28
N ALA A 40 2.97 -3.70 -5.69
CA ALA A 40 4.41 -3.49 -5.88
C ALA A 40 5.22 -3.71 -4.60
N LEU A 41 4.76 -3.15 -3.47
CA LEU A 41 5.43 -3.33 -2.17
C LEU A 41 5.41 -4.79 -1.71
N ASN A 42 4.29 -5.49 -1.89
CA ASN A 42 4.22 -6.92 -1.55
C ASN A 42 5.09 -7.76 -2.49
N TYR A 43 5.13 -7.45 -3.78
CA TYR A 43 6.00 -8.12 -4.74
C TYR A 43 7.47 -8.02 -4.35
N LEU A 44 7.96 -6.79 -4.07
CA LEU A 44 9.34 -6.55 -3.65
C LEU A 44 9.68 -7.31 -2.35
N ARG A 45 8.77 -7.27 -1.37
CA ARG A 45 8.94 -7.97 -0.09
C ARG A 45 8.99 -9.48 -0.25
N LEU A 46 8.02 -10.06 -0.93
CA LEU A 46 7.93 -11.51 -1.10
C LEU A 46 9.14 -12.04 -1.86
N ARG A 47 9.56 -11.35 -2.93
CA ARG A 47 10.76 -11.74 -3.68
C ARG A 47 12.02 -11.69 -2.81
N HIS A 48 12.16 -10.68 -1.95
CA HIS A 48 13.28 -10.58 -1.03
C HIS A 48 13.26 -11.72 0.01
N GLU A 49 12.11 -11.99 0.63
CA GLU A 49 11.94 -13.06 1.61
C GLU A 49 12.21 -14.44 1.00
N ILE A 50 11.76 -14.69 -0.23
CA ILE A 50 12.06 -15.94 -0.96
C ILE A 50 13.58 -16.08 -1.17
N ALA A 51 14.26 -15.03 -1.63
CA ALA A 51 15.71 -15.08 -1.83
C ALA A 51 16.49 -15.32 -0.52
N LEU A 52 16.01 -14.81 0.62
CA LEU A 52 16.61 -15.12 1.92
C LEU A 52 16.45 -16.59 2.29
N LEU A 53 15.25 -17.14 2.11
CA LEU A 53 14.95 -18.54 2.38
C LEU A 53 15.79 -19.48 1.51
N GLU A 54 15.95 -19.18 0.22
CA GLU A 54 16.80 -19.94 -0.70
C GLU A 54 18.28 -19.92 -0.29
N ASN A 55 18.73 -18.85 0.36
CA ASN A 55 20.08 -18.71 0.91
C ASN A 55 20.22 -19.24 2.36
N GLY A 56 19.21 -19.93 2.89
CA GLY A 56 19.23 -20.48 4.26
C GLY A 56 19.15 -19.43 5.37
N SER A 57 18.79 -18.19 5.03
CA SER A 57 18.62 -17.08 5.97
C SER A 57 17.15 -16.97 6.43
N PRO A 58 16.89 -16.49 7.65
CA PRO A 58 15.52 -16.23 8.08
C PRO A 58 14.89 -15.10 7.25
N PRO A 59 13.57 -15.14 6.99
CA PRO A 59 12.89 -14.08 6.26
C PRO A 59 12.94 -12.76 7.04
N SER A 60 13.09 -11.66 6.32
CA SER A 60 13.16 -10.31 6.86
C SER A 60 12.34 -9.35 6.01
N HIS A 61 11.70 -8.39 6.65
CA HIS A 61 10.98 -7.32 5.97
C HIS A 61 11.88 -6.15 5.55
N PHE A 62 13.15 -6.16 5.99
CA PHE A 62 14.09 -5.10 5.67
C PHE A 62 14.69 -5.32 4.27
N ILE A 63 14.38 -4.41 3.35
CA ILE A 63 14.95 -4.38 2.01
C ILE A 63 15.91 -3.19 1.93
N ASP A 64 17.17 -3.45 1.60
CA ASP A 64 18.11 -2.38 1.25
C ASP A 64 17.80 -1.89 -0.19
N PRO A 65 17.38 -0.64 -0.39
CA PRO A 65 17.08 -0.11 -1.71
C PRO A 65 18.28 -0.14 -2.68
N ASN A 66 19.52 -0.14 -2.16
CA ASN A 66 20.72 -0.19 -2.98
C ASN A 66 20.93 -1.56 -3.65
N HIS A 67 20.29 -2.61 -3.14
CA HIS A 67 20.30 -3.95 -3.75
C HIS A 67 19.18 -4.15 -4.78
N LEU A 68 18.29 -3.17 -4.95
CA LEU A 68 17.23 -3.21 -5.96
C LEU A 68 17.76 -2.72 -7.31
N SER A 69 17.20 -3.27 -8.40
CA SER A 69 17.46 -2.74 -9.74
C SER A 69 16.95 -1.30 -9.85
N LYS A 70 17.46 -0.52 -10.81
CA LYS A 70 17.03 0.87 -10.98
C LYS A 70 15.51 0.99 -11.19
N ALA A 71 14.93 0.09 -11.97
CA ALA A 71 13.48 0.03 -12.19
C ALA A 71 12.70 -0.26 -10.90
N GLU A 72 13.21 -1.14 -10.05
CA GLU A 72 12.58 -1.45 -8.75
C GLU A 72 12.71 -0.32 -7.74
N GLN A 73 13.83 0.41 -7.76
CA GLN A 73 13.99 1.60 -6.94
C GLN A 73 12.99 2.69 -7.35
N ASP A 74 12.78 2.87 -8.65
CA ASP A 74 11.82 3.84 -9.17
C ASP A 74 10.38 3.40 -8.82
N LEU A 75 10.05 2.12 -8.99
CA LEU A 75 8.77 1.53 -8.56
C LEU A 75 8.53 1.70 -7.06
N LEU A 76 9.55 1.45 -6.23
CA LEU A 76 9.48 1.62 -4.78
C LEU A 76 9.20 3.08 -4.41
N LYS A 77 9.89 4.02 -5.08
CA LYS A 77 9.71 5.45 -4.87
C LYS A 77 8.30 5.90 -5.24
N GLU A 78 7.79 5.49 -6.39
CA GLU A 78 6.41 5.78 -6.82
C GLU A 78 5.38 5.21 -5.84
N SER A 79 5.60 3.98 -5.37
CA SER A 79 4.73 3.33 -4.39
C SER A 79 4.67 4.11 -3.07
N PHE A 80 5.82 4.58 -2.57
CA PHE A 80 5.86 5.42 -1.37
C PHE A 80 5.19 6.78 -1.57
N GLN A 81 5.28 7.38 -2.77
CA GLN A 81 4.56 8.62 -3.06
C GLN A 81 3.04 8.43 -2.99
N ALA A 82 2.50 7.32 -3.51
CA ALA A 82 1.08 7.02 -3.40
C ALA A 82 0.66 6.79 -1.94
N VAL A 83 1.47 6.06 -1.16
CA VAL A 83 1.23 5.87 0.28
C VAL A 83 1.22 7.21 1.02
N ASN A 84 2.17 8.10 0.75
CA ASN A 84 2.21 9.44 1.36
C ASN A 84 0.94 10.23 1.03
N LYS A 85 0.51 10.25 -0.23
CA LYS A 85 -0.75 10.92 -0.63
C LYS A 85 -1.96 10.36 0.13
N LEU A 86 -2.07 9.04 0.25
CA LEU A 86 -3.14 8.40 1.01
C LEU A 86 -3.08 8.79 2.49
N GLN A 87 -1.90 8.77 3.11
CA GLN A 87 -1.71 9.17 4.50
C GLN A 87 -2.07 10.64 4.72
N ASP A 88 -1.69 11.54 3.80
CA ASP A 88 -2.02 12.96 3.89
C ASP A 88 -3.51 13.23 3.71
N SER A 89 -4.17 12.53 2.79
CA SER A 89 -5.64 12.60 2.64
C SER A 89 -6.34 12.08 3.89
N THR A 90 -5.85 10.98 4.45
CA THR A 90 -6.37 10.40 5.71
C THR A 90 -6.21 11.41 6.86
N LYS A 91 -5.02 11.97 7.05
CA LYS A 91 -4.78 12.99 8.09
C LYS A 91 -5.73 14.18 7.94
N ARG A 92 -5.89 14.73 6.73
CA ARG A 92 -6.77 15.87 6.47
C ARG A 92 -8.24 15.59 6.77
N HIS A 93 -8.71 14.39 6.39
CA HIS A 93 -10.10 13.97 6.63
C HIS A 93 -10.38 13.78 8.13
N PHE A 94 -9.47 13.10 8.85
CA PHE A 94 -9.67 12.76 10.25
C PHE A 94 -9.13 13.80 11.25
N SER A 95 -8.38 14.82 10.83
CA SER A 95 -7.83 15.85 11.74
C SER A 95 -8.87 16.83 12.29
N HIS A 96 -10.04 16.91 11.65
CA HIS A 96 -11.17 17.75 12.09
C HIS A 96 -12.36 16.91 12.58
N ALA A 97 -12.20 15.58 12.66
CA ALA A 97 -13.24 14.72 13.20
C ALA A 97 -13.38 15.02 14.70
N PRO A 98 -14.58 15.40 15.18
CA PRO A 98 -14.82 15.66 16.59
C PRO A 98 -14.84 14.33 17.32
N PHE A 99 -13.68 13.89 17.78
CA PHE A 99 -13.56 12.93 18.87
C PHE A 99 -12.80 13.59 20.00
#